data_AF-A0A2N0PPH1-F1
#
_entry.id   AF-A0A2N0PPH1-F1
#
_cell.length_a   1.000
_cell.length_b   1.000
_cell.length_c   1.000
_cell.angle_alpha   90.00
_cell.angle_beta   90.00
_cell.angle_gamma   90.00
#
_symmetry.space_group_name_H-M   'P 1'
#
loop_
_entity.id
_entity.type
_entity.pdbx_description
1 polymer ?
#
loop_
_entity_poly.entity_id
_entity_poly.type
_entity_poly.pdbx_seq_one_letter_code
_entity_poly.pdbx_strand_id
1 'polypeptide(L)'
;MSPDQCSYYIRFHEVLIFDCTVGTNRYDMVLYLFLVVDNNTRSRLIASVLLEDETENSFIWVLQQLKRFQHNLCIFHIDLNLKKNVKPKLGLQKFSEFRAEFFSCRNSLVYEIFESKWKILIEKYPEISKYLKRMLEPTKESWATCYINEIFNCGINSTQRIQNILNNEMKYERIIKMRNILPLQTLDDVPSKFFVSINEICKKFLISHILLATQNQMKHLFFYDAYLVDKDTIQQVDNTDDNEGFQEDDYDATQILLQTIIRKIQNLLIVKIWKVNPELSQTKSHFVVLMADGSFSCTCNLLISYGIPCRYFYRVLRKSSQAKFHISLINQRWYQDSKLNIDDKEIALLNIISIVEDHNSSAVIHEEINFNYIHHVRDEQVYTKKLQVIISAKLKYGKAFGFTKKALDLTQKLDCYNELNGLLQIYIEEKQQELLCN
;
A
#
# COMPACT_ATOMS: atom_id res chain seq x y z
N MET A 1 14.37 4.28 -20.06
CA MET A 1 14.30 3.22 -19.04
C MET A 1 15.02 1.98 -19.56
N SER A 2 15.81 1.31 -18.74
CA SER A 2 16.40 0.01 -19.06
C SER A 2 15.33 -1.11 -19.09
N PRO A 3 15.62 -2.31 -19.63
CA PRO A 3 14.69 -3.43 -19.62
C PRO A 3 14.23 -3.80 -18.21
N ASP A 4 15.14 -3.80 -17.23
CA ASP A 4 14.80 -4.08 -15.83
C ASP A 4 13.93 -2.96 -15.23
N GLN A 5 14.22 -1.69 -15.55
CA GLN A 5 13.41 -0.55 -15.11
C GLN A 5 11.98 -0.59 -15.66
N CYS A 6 11.84 -0.95 -16.94
CA CYS A 6 10.55 -1.24 -17.53
C CYS A 6 9.87 -2.35 -16.71
N SER A 7 10.55 -3.47 -16.47
CA SER A 7 9.96 -4.61 -15.72
C SER A 7 9.48 -4.22 -14.33
N TYR A 8 10.24 -3.38 -13.62
CA TYR A 8 9.87 -2.89 -12.30
C TYR A 8 8.70 -1.92 -12.37
N TYR A 9 8.72 -0.93 -13.27
CA TYR A 9 7.61 -0.01 -13.46
C TYR A 9 6.33 -0.79 -13.71
N ILE A 10 6.41 -1.77 -14.58
CA ILE A 10 5.28 -2.57 -15.03
C ILE A 10 4.68 -3.40 -13.90
N ARG A 11 5.53 -3.96 -13.05
CA ARG A 11 5.11 -4.86 -11.99
C ARG A 11 4.68 -4.12 -10.73
N PHE A 12 5.12 -2.88 -10.55
CA PHE A 12 4.98 -2.14 -9.30
C PHE A 12 4.51 -0.70 -9.48
N HIS A 13 3.96 -0.35 -10.64
CA HIS A 13 3.50 1.02 -10.94
C HIS A 13 2.42 1.52 -9.97
N GLU A 14 1.71 0.61 -9.30
CA GLU A 14 0.67 0.92 -8.31
C GLU A 14 1.19 1.88 -7.23
N VAL A 15 2.50 1.86 -6.95
CA VAL A 15 3.12 2.82 -6.04
C VAL A 15 4.38 3.41 -6.66
N LEU A 16 4.23 4.65 -7.16
CA LEU A 16 5.29 5.46 -7.72
C LEU A 16 5.65 6.59 -6.75
N ILE A 17 6.88 6.56 -6.24
CA ILE A 17 7.47 7.69 -5.53
C ILE A 17 8.15 8.58 -6.56
N PHE A 18 7.82 9.87 -6.48
CA PHE A 18 8.46 10.91 -7.25
C PHE A 18 9.25 11.81 -6.29
N ASP A 19 10.54 12.00 -6.58
CA ASP A 19 11.39 12.93 -5.84
C ASP A 19 12.02 13.94 -6.81
N CYS A 20 12.10 15.19 -6.37
CA CYS A 20 12.58 16.31 -7.16
C CYS A 20 13.74 16.98 -6.43
N THR A 21 14.91 17.03 -7.07
CA THR A 21 16.10 17.69 -6.53
C THR A 21 16.52 18.83 -7.45
N VAL A 22 16.66 20.03 -6.90
CA VAL A 22 17.02 21.26 -7.62
C VAL A 22 18.39 21.73 -7.11
N GLY A 23 19.29 22.10 -8.02
CA GLY A 23 20.55 22.79 -7.69
C GLY A 23 21.63 21.95 -7.00
N THR A 24 21.48 20.62 -6.96
CA THR A 24 22.46 19.70 -6.33
C THR A 24 23.28 18.89 -7.34
N ASN A 25 23.03 19.06 -8.65
CA ASN A 25 23.79 18.40 -9.71
C ASN A 25 24.74 19.39 -10.42
N ARG A 26 25.77 18.86 -11.08
CA ARG A 26 26.82 19.64 -11.77
C ARG A 26 26.32 20.53 -12.92
N TYR A 27 25.04 20.45 -13.25
CA TYR A 27 24.41 21.13 -14.37
C TYR A 27 23.45 22.24 -13.92
N ASP A 28 23.25 22.42 -12.60
CA ASP A 28 22.25 23.33 -12.02
C ASP A 28 20.82 23.11 -12.58
N MET A 29 20.55 21.87 -13.01
CA MET A 29 19.27 21.45 -13.61
C MET A 29 18.39 20.77 -12.58
N VAL A 30 17.10 20.63 -12.89
CA VAL A 30 16.18 19.90 -12.01
C VAL A 30 16.21 18.42 -12.31
N LEU A 31 16.55 17.61 -11.31
CA LEU A 31 16.60 16.16 -11.41
C LEU A 31 15.35 15.53 -10.78
N TYR A 32 14.57 14.86 -11.62
CA TYR A 32 13.39 14.08 -11.29
C TYR A 32 13.79 12.62 -11.15
N LEU A 33 13.48 12.02 -10.02
CA LEU A 33 13.68 10.60 -9.78
C LEU A 33 12.33 9.91 -9.62
N PHE A 34 12.09 8.91 -10.46
CA PHE A 34 10.91 8.05 -10.41
C PHE A 34 11.31 6.70 -9.83
N LEU A 35 10.74 6.39 -8.68
CA LEU A 35 11.05 5.19 -7.89
C LEU A 35 9.77 4.37 -7.75
N VAL A 36 9.82 3.06 -7.95
CA VAL A 36 8.72 2.16 -7.57
C VAL A 36 9.07 1.36 -6.34
N VAL A 37 8.05 0.76 -5.73
CA VAL A 37 8.22 -0.13 -4.57
C VAL A 37 8.10 -1.55 -5.03
N ASP A 38 9.21 -2.28 -5.03
CA ASP A 38 9.14 -3.69 -5.38
C ASP A 38 8.42 -4.52 -4.32
N ASN A 39 8.15 -5.77 -4.67
CA ASN A 39 7.55 -6.76 -3.80
C ASN A 39 8.38 -7.04 -2.53
N ASN A 40 9.65 -6.63 -2.48
CA ASN A 40 10.54 -6.70 -1.31
C ASN A 40 10.55 -5.40 -0.49
N THR A 41 9.61 -4.48 -0.72
CA THR A 41 9.54 -3.15 -0.12
C THR A 41 10.73 -2.24 -0.41
N ARG A 42 11.57 -2.57 -1.40
CA ARG A 42 12.74 -1.77 -1.79
C ARG A 42 12.36 -0.72 -2.82
N SER A 43 12.95 0.47 -2.69
CA SER A 43 12.84 1.53 -3.70
C SER A 43 13.67 1.16 -4.93
N ARG A 44 13.07 1.12 -6.12
CA ARG A 44 13.75 0.83 -7.39
C ARG A 44 13.62 2.02 -8.32
N LEU A 45 14.74 2.60 -8.73
CA LEU A 45 14.76 3.70 -9.69
C LEU A 45 14.35 3.18 -11.06
N ILE A 46 13.21 3.67 -11.57
CA ILE A 46 12.68 3.28 -12.89
C ILE A 46 12.97 4.32 -13.96
N ALA A 47 13.04 5.61 -13.61
CA ALA A 47 13.42 6.66 -14.52
C ALA A 47 14.06 7.82 -13.77
N SER A 48 14.93 8.52 -14.47
CA SER A 48 15.47 9.80 -14.05
C SER A 48 15.29 10.77 -15.21
N VAL A 49 14.75 11.96 -14.95
CA VAL A 49 14.60 13.02 -15.96
C VAL A 49 15.35 14.24 -15.48
N LEU A 50 16.17 14.82 -16.34
CA LEU A 50 16.79 16.12 -16.12
C LEU A 50 15.97 17.15 -16.90
N LEU A 51 15.46 18.16 -16.22
CA LEU A 51 14.75 19.28 -16.83
C LEU A 51 15.62 20.54 -16.74
N GLU A 52 15.62 21.30 -17.84
CA GLU A 52 16.33 22.57 -17.93
C GLU A 52 15.57 23.70 -17.20
N ASP A 53 14.26 23.53 -16.97
CA ASP A 53 13.39 24.50 -16.31
C ASP A 53 12.32 23.85 -15.42
N GLU A 54 11.75 24.64 -14.49
CA GLU A 54 10.63 24.28 -13.61
C GLU A 54 9.28 24.77 -14.17
N THR A 55 9.08 24.75 -15.49
CA THR A 55 7.81 25.23 -16.08
C THR A 55 6.72 24.17 -16.02
N GLU A 56 5.47 24.60 -15.82
CA GLU A 56 4.30 23.72 -15.81
C GLU A 56 4.23 22.80 -17.05
N ASN A 57 4.65 23.30 -18.21
CA ASN A 57 4.70 22.51 -19.45
C ASN A 57 5.74 21.38 -19.38
N SER A 58 6.93 21.63 -18.82
CA SER A 58 7.95 20.60 -18.61
C SER A 58 7.46 19.55 -17.60
N PHE A 59 6.77 19.96 -16.54
CA PHE A 59 6.11 19.04 -15.60
C PHE A 59 5.02 18.20 -16.27
N ILE A 60 4.10 18.83 -17.02
CA ILE A 60 3.03 18.13 -17.75
C ILE A 60 3.63 17.15 -18.75
N TRP A 61 4.68 17.54 -19.47
CA TRP A 61 5.36 16.66 -20.42
C TRP A 61 5.90 15.40 -19.74
N VAL A 62 6.62 15.56 -18.61
CA VAL A 62 7.13 14.41 -17.83
C VAL A 62 6.00 13.53 -17.32
N LEU A 63 4.93 14.13 -16.79
CA LEU A 63 3.79 13.40 -16.25
C LEU A 63 2.99 12.71 -17.37
N GLN A 64 2.88 13.28 -18.56
CA GLN A 64 2.26 12.62 -19.73
C GLN A 64 3.03 11.37 -20.19
N GLN A 65 4.34 11.30 -19.93
CA GLN A 65 5.13 10.09 -20.20
C GLN A 65 4.83 8.95 -19.22
N LEU A 66 4.16 9.24 -18.10
CA LEU A 66 3.77 8.29 -17.07
C LEU A 66 2.24 8.14 -17.10
N LYS A 67 1.70 6.93 -17.24
CA LYS A 67 0.24 6.76 -17.35
C LYS A 67 -0.49 7.31 -16.11
N ARG A 68 -1.79 7.60 -16.27
CA ARG A 68 -2.73 8.07 -15.21
C ARG A 68 -2.40 7.47 -13.84
N PHE A 69 -1.81 8.28 -12.96
CA PHE A 69 -1.65 7.99 -11.54
C PHE A 69 -2.41 9.04 -10.74
N GLN A 70 -3.08 8.61 -9.68
CA GLN A 70 -3.54 9.52 -8.64
C GLN A 70 -2.32 9.96 -7.82
N HIS A 71 -1.96 11.23 -7.91
CA HIS A 71 -0.78 11.77 -7.26
C HIS A 71 -1.11 12.11 -5.81
N ASN A 72 -0.41 11.48 -4.86
CA ASN A 72 -0.50 11.81 -3.44
C ASN A 72 0.72 12.62 -3.02
N LEU A 73 0.50 13.81 -2.46
CA LEU A 73 1.54 14.71 -1.99
C LEU A 73 2.11 14.23 -0.65
N CYS A 74 3.43 14.30 -0.55
CA CYS A 74 4.18 13.93 0.65
C CYS A 74 3.91 14.92 1.80
N ILE A 75 3.29 14.45 2.89
CA ILE A 75 2.97 15.28 4.06
C ILE A 75 4.23 15.84 4.74
N PHE A 76 5.36 15.14 4.69
CA PHE A 76 6.64 15.68 5.17
C PHE A 76 7.10 16.89 4.36
N HIS A 77 7.03 16.83 3.02
CA HIS A 77 7.36 17.98 2.17
C HIS A 77 6.36 19.12 2.31
N ILE A 78 5.07 18.83 2.53
CA ILE A 78 4.08 19.84 2.90
C ILE A 78 4.49 20.52 4.22
N ASP A 79 4.84 19.76 5.26
CA ASP A 79 5.27 20.30 6.56
C ASP A 79 6.56 21.14 6.43
N LEU A 80 7.53 20.71 5.61
CA LEU A 80 8.72 21.52 5.29
C LEU A 80 8.34 22.84 4.60
N ASN A 81 7.43 22.80 3.62
CA ASN A 81 6.96 23.97 2.92
C ASN A 81 6.16 24.91 3.83
N LEU A 82 5.36 24.39 4.76
CA LEU A 82 4.70 25.16 5.81
C LEU A 82 5.74 25.83 6.72
N LYS A 83 6.76 25.09 7.18
CA LYS A 83 7.86 25.65 7.97
C LYS A 83 8.64 26.75 7.23
N LYS A 84 8.81 26.63 5.91
CA LYS A 84 9.53 27.62 5.09
C LYS A 84 8.69 28.86 4.79
N ASN A 85 7.42 28.69 4.42
CA ASN A 85 6.59 29.78 3.86
C ASN A 85 5.56 30.37 4.83
N VAL A 86 5.14 29.61 5.84
CA VAL A 86 4.10 30.01 6.82
C VAL A 86 4.72 30.45 8.14
N LYS A 87 5.72 29.73 8.66
CA LYS A 87 6.40 30.07 9.93
C LYS A 87 6.93 31.52 9.97
N PRO A 88 7.55 32.07 8.90
CA PRO A 88 8.02 33.46 8.94
C PRO A 88 6.90 34.50 9.03
N LYS A 89 5.68 34.16 8.57
CA LYS A 89 4.53 35.07 8.56
C LYS A 89 3.77 35.07 9.88
N LEU A 90 3.68 33.90 10.53
CA LEU A 90 2.93 33.75 11.79
C LEU A 90 3.80 33.92 13.03
N GLY A 91 5.11 33.73 12.94
CA GLY A 91 5.98 33.62 14.11
C GLY A 91 5.86 32.25 14.80
N LEU A 92 6.76 31.95 15.73
CA LEU A 92 6.94 30.61 16.32
C LEU A 92 5.69 30.06 17.03
N GLN A 93 5.05 30.86 17.88
CA GLN A 93 3.93 30.42 18.73
C GLN A 93 2.66 30.17 17.91
N LYS A 94 2.20 31.17 17.15
CA LYS A 94 1.06 31.02 16.23
C LYS A 94 1.29 29.92 15.18
N PHE A 95 2.54 29.72 14.73
CA PHE A 95 2.84 28.63 13.81
C PHE A 95 2.65 27.25 14.46
N SER A 96 3.00 27.08 15.74
CA SER A 96 2.80 25.83 16.45
C SER A 96 1.32 25.47 16.57
N GLU A 97 0.50 26.46 16.94
CA GLU A 97 -0.97 26.34 17.00
C GLU A 97 -1.55 26.02 15.62
N PHE A 98 -1.18 26.81 14.60
CA PHE A 98 -1.59 26.56 13.22
C PHE A 98 -1.21 25.15 12.76
N ARG A 99 0.01 24.69 13.07
CA ARG A 99 0.49 23.37 12.66
C ARG A 99 -0.34 22.27 13.31
N ALA A 100 -0.64 22.37 14.61
CA ALA A 100 -1.50 21.41 15.30
C ALA A 100 -2.90 21.35 14.68
N GLU A 101 -3.51 22.51 14.43
CA GLU A 101 -4.84 22.62 13.80
C GLU A 101 -4.84 22.15 12.34
N PHE A 102 -3.78 22.43 11.60
CA PHE A 102 -3.58 21.92 10.24
C PHE A 102 -3.55 20.39 10.22
N PHE A 103 -2.80 19.76 11.14
CA PHE A 103 -2.77 18.30 11.23
C PHE A 103 -4.12 17.73 11.70
N SER A 104 -4.79 18.34 12.69
CA SER A 104 -6.16 17.94 13.08
C SER A 104 -7.16 18.05 11.93
N CYS A 105 -7.06 19.11 11.11
CA CYS A 105 -7.85 19.26 9.90
C CYS A 105 -7.54 18.15 8.89
N ARG A 106 -6.25 17.99 8.55
CA ARG A 106 -5.75 17.04 7.56
C ARG A 106 -6.07 15.57 7.92
N ASN A 107 -6.04 15.23 9.21
CA ASN A 107 -6.28 13.89 9.75
C ASN A 107 -7.78 13.55 9.83
N SER A 108 -8.66 14.47 9.44
CA SER A 108 -10.11 14.21 9.36
C SER A 108 -10.40 13.05 8.40
N LEU A 109 -11.15 12.06 8.89
CA LEU A 109 -11.55 10.87 8.13
C LEU A 109 -12.83 11.07 7.30
N VAL A 110 -13.50 12.22 7.47
CA VAL A 110 -14.79 12.56 6.86
C VAL A 110 -14.66 13.85 6.07
N TYR A 111 -15.17 13.84 4.84
CA TYR A 111 -15.13 14.99 3.93
C TYR A 111 -15.75 16.24 4.53
N GLU A 112 -16.95 16.13 5.10
CA GLU A 112 -17.70 17.26 5.64
C GLU A 112 -16.99 17.90 6.84
N ILE A 113 -16.38 17.06 7.70
CA ILE A 113 -15.59 17.51 8.85
C ILE A 113 -14.32 18.20 8.37
N PHE A 114 -13.64 17.64 7.36
CA PHE A 114 -12.47 18.23 6.74
C PHE A 114 -12.79 19.62 6.17
N GLU A 115 -13.83 19.75 5.33
CA GLU A 115 -14.20 21.03 4.71
C GLU A 115 -14.57 22.08 5.77
N SER A 116 -15.28 21.67 6.83
CA SER A 116 -15.60 22.55 7.95
C SER A 116 -14.34 23.03 8.68
N LYS A 117 -13.45 22.11 9.09
CA LYS A 117 -12.18 22.46 9.75
C LYS A 117 -11.29 23.31 8.85
N TRP A 118 -11.25 23.04 7.54
CA TRP A 118 -10.45 23.77 6.56
C TRP A 118 -10.93 25.21 6.40
N LYS A 119 -12.26 25.42 6.33
CA LYS A 119 -12.85 26.76 6.29
C LYS A 119 -12.49 27.57 7.55
N ILE A 120 -12.66 26.97 8.73
CA ILE A 120 -12.30 27.60 10.01
C ILE A 120 -10.81 27.98 10.03
N LEU A 121 -9.93 27.08 9.56
CA LEU A 121 -8.50 27.30 9.51
C LEU A 121 -8.11 28.48 8.59
N ILE A 122 -8.75 28.59 7.42
CA ILE A 122 -8.53 29.71 6.49
C ILE A 122 -9.01 31.05 7.06
N GLU A 123 -10.14 31.06 7.77
CA GLU A 123 -10.71 32.26 8.38
C GLU A 123 -9.89 32.72 9.60
N LYS A 124 -9.38 31.77 10.39
CA LYS A 124 -8.58 32.04 11.60
C LYS A 124 -7.20 32.61 11.30
N TYR A 125 -6.60 32.26 10.16
CA TYR A 125 -5.26 32.70 9.77
C TYR A 125 -5.26 33.49 8.44
N PRO A 126 -5.80 34.72 8.44
CA PRO A 126 -5.92 35.53 7.23
C PRO A 126 -4.56 35.89 6.60
N GLU A 127 -3.49 35.97 7.41
CA GLU A 127 -2.14 36.33 6.94
C GLU A 127 -1.56 35.31 5.95
N ILE A 128 -2.01 34.05 6.04
CA ILE A 128 -1.55 32.93 5.20
C ILE A 128 -2.65 32.38 4.29
N SER A 129 -3.89 32.85 4.42
CA SER A 129 -5.05 32.41 3.63
C SER A 129 -4.75 32.38 2.13
N LYS A 130 -4.11 33.42 1.59
CA LYS A 130 -3.71 33.47 0.17
C LYS A 130 -2.75 32.33 -0.23
N TYR A 131 -1.84 31.93 0.65
CA TYR A 131 -0.93 30.81 0.40
C TYR A 131 -1.69 29.48 0.44
N LEU A 132 -2.54 29.27 1.45
CA LEU A 132 -3.33 28.03 1.60
C LEU A 132 -4.26 27.79 0.40
N LYS A 133 -5.02 28.83 0.00
CA LYS A 133 -5.95 28.77 -1.14
C LYS A 133 -5.25 28.54 -2.47
N ARG A 134 -4.02 29.02 -2.63
CA ARG A 134 -3.27 28.87 -3.87
C ARG A 134 -2.51 27.56 -3.96
N MET A 135 -1.91 27.12 -2.86
CA MET A 135 -0.96 25.99 -2.87
C MET A 135 -1.59 24.67 -2.43
N LEU A 136 -2.52 24.69 -1.46
CA LEU A 136 -3.03 23.47 -0.81
C LEU A 136 -4.48 23.16 -1.16
N GLU A 137 -5.33 24.16 -1.33
CA GLU A 137 -6.75 23.95 -1.66
C GLU A 137 -6.98 23.27 -3.03
N PRO A 138 -6.27 23.63 -4.12
CA PRO A 138 -6.44 22.95 -5.41
C PRO A 138 -5.95 21.51 -5.41
N THR A 139 -5.11 21.14 -4.43
CA THR A 139 -4.46 19.83 -4.32
C THR A 139 -4.97 19.03 -3.12
N LYS A 140 -6.07 19.44 -2.47
CA LYS A 140 -6.58 18.82 -1.22
C LYS A 140 -6.87 17.32 -1.33
N GLU A 141 -7.33 16.88 -2.49
CA GLU A 141 -7.59 15.47 -2.81
C GLU A 141 -6.31 14.61 -2.80
N SER A 142 -5.14 15.24 -2.90
CA SER A 142 -3.83 14.57 -2.94
C SER A 142 -3.15 14.46 -1.57
N TRP A 143 -3.66 15.06 -0.50
CA TRP A 143 -2.97 15.05 0.81
C TRP A 143 -3.85 14.92 2.05
N ALA A 144 -5.13 15.28 1.95
CA ALA A 144 -6.06 15.16 3.07
C ALA A 144 -6.54 13.71 3.24
N THR A 145 -6.55 13.25 4.50
CA THR A 145 -6.73 11.83 4.85
C THR A 145 -8.05 11.27 4.34
N CYS A 146 -9.14 12.05 4.44
CA CYS A 146 -10.45 11.67 3.93
C CYS A 146 -10.51 11.36 2.42
N TYR A 147 -9.55 11.84 1.61
CA TYR A 147 -9.49 11.55 0.17
C TYR A 147 -8.50 10.42 -0.15
N ILE A 148 -7.42 10.28 0.62
CA ILE A 148 -6.33 9.34 0.32
C ILE A 148 -6.41 8.01 1.10
N ASN A 149 -7.22 7.94 2.16
CA ASN A 149 -7.27 6.79 3.07
C ASN A 149 -7.69 5.48 2.39
N GLU A 150 -8.29 5.54 1.20
CA GLU A 150 -8.79 4.39 0.45
C GLU A 150 -7.89 3.97 -0.71
N ILE A 151 -6.75 4.64 -0.87
CA ILE A 151 -5.78 4.34 -1.93
C ILE A 151 -4.74 3.37 -1.39
N PHE A 152 -4.49 2.28 -2.14
CA PHE A 152 -3.39 1.36 -1.86
C PHE A 152 -2.05 2.11 -1.93
N ASN A 153 -1.26 2.07 -0.85
CA ASN A 153 -0.02 2.85 -0.76
C ASN A 153 1.19 2.07 -0.25
N CYS A 154 1.11 0.74 -0.10
CA CYS A 154 2.18 -0.11 0.47
C CYS A 154 2.62 0.30 1.89
N GLY A 155 1.78 1.01 2.64
CA GLY A 155 2.18 1.61 3.92
C GLY A 155 3.23 2.72 3.76
N ILE A 156 3.36 3.30 2.56
CA ILE A 156 4.24 4.44 2.32
C ILE A 156 3.59 5.67 2.91
N ASN A 157 3.95 5.86 4.16
CA ASN A 157 3.74 7.07 4.88
C ASN A 157 4.99 7.90 4.69
N SER A 158 4.81 9.15 4.24
CA SER A 158 5.89 9.97 3.68
C SER A 158 7.09 10.27 4.61
N THR A 159 7.01 9.84 5.87
CA THR A 159 8.06 9.91 6.90
C THR A 159 8.97 8.67 6.94
N GLN A 160 8.59 7.52 6.37
CA GLN A 160 9.16 6.23 6.79
C GLN A 160 10.37 5.73 5.98
N ARG A 161 10.68 6.27 4.79
CA ARG A 161 11.59 5.59 3.85
C ARG A 161 13.09 5.93 3.91
N ILE A 162 13.54 6.91 4.69
CA ILE A 162 14.98 7.22 4.75
C ILE A 162 15.60 6.93 6.12
N GLN A 163 14.82 6.92 7.22
CA GLN A 163 15.40 6.73 8.56
C GLN A 163 14.74 5.64 9.44
N ASN A 164 13.45 5.30 9.24
CA ASN A 164 12.67 4.64 10.31
C ASN A 164 12.31 3.17 10.15
N ILE A 165 12.55 2.54 9.00
CA ILE A 165 12.43 1.06 8.89
C ILE A 165 13.37 0.37 9.90
N LEU A 166 14.49 1.00 10.27
CA LEU A 166 15.42 0.50 11.30
C LEU A 166 15.11 1.01 12.73
N ASN A 167 14.44 2.16 12.89
CA ASN A 167 14.27 2.80 14.19
C ASN A 167 12.95 2.44 14.91
N ASN A 168 11.90 2.10 14.17
CA ASN A 168 10.63 1.69 14.79
C ASN A 168 10.66 0.24 15.29
N GLU A 169 11.49 -0.63 14.68
CA GLU A 169 11.84 -1.93 15.25
C GLU A 169 12.51 -1.79 16.62
N MET A 170 13.35 -0.76 16.83
CA MET A 170 13.98 -0.51 18.13
C MET A 170 12.99 -0.05 19.24
N LYS A 171 11.92 0.68 18.88
CA LYS A 171 10.86 1.04 19.85
C LYS A 171 10.04 -0.20 20.25
N TYR A 172 9.71 -1.06 19.29
CA TYR A 172 9.05 -2.35 19.55
C TYR A 172 9.95 -3.33 20.34
N GLU A 173 11.23 -3.42 19.98
CA GLU A 173 12.24 -4.19 20.71
C GLU A 173 12.41 -3.72 22.16
N ARG A 174 12.32 -2.41 22.43
CA ARG A 174 12.40 -1.87 23.81
C ARG A 174 11.21 -2.30 24.66
N ILE A 175 10.01 -2.33 24.09
CA ILE A 175 8.80 -2.82 24.77
C ILE A 175 8.90 -4.34 25.01
N ILE A 176 9.48 -5.10 24.08
CA ILE A 176 9.74 -6.54 24.23
C ILE A 176 10.84 -6.80 25.29
N LYS A 177 11.92 -6.01 25.30
CA LYS A 177 13.01 -6.11 26.29
C LYS A 177 12.54 -5.82 27.71
N MET A 178 11.58 -4.91 27.89
CA MET A 178 10.97 -4.67 29.21
C MET A 178 10.00 -5.78 29.65
N ARG A 179 9.55 -6.64 28.72
CA ARG A 179 8.57 -7.71 28.99
C ARG A 179 9.20 -9.07 29.29
N ASN A 180 10.49 -9.26 28.98
CA ASN A 180 11.23 -10.52 29.16
C ASN A 180 11.65 -10.82 30.62
N ILE A 181 10.92 -10.31 31.62
CA ILE A 181 11.16 -10.59 33.05
C ILE A 181 10.28 -11.75 33.57
N LEU A 182 9.41 -12.34 32.74
CA LEU A 182 8.59 -13.50 33.15
C LEU A 182 8.71 -14.68 32.17
N PRO A 183 8.86 -15.93 32.67
CA PRO A 183 9.03 -17.10 31.82
C PRO A 183 7.67 -17.61 31.29
N LEU A 184 7.65 -18.12 30.04
CA LEU A 184 6.80 -19.21 29.48
C LEU A 184 6.23 -18.89 28.06
N GLN A 185 6.62 -19.73 27.09
CA GLN A 185 6.19 -19.83 25.67
C GLN A 185 6.32 -18.57 24.80
N THR A 186 7.21 -18.63 23.82
CA THR A 186 7.40 -17.55 22.85
C THR A 186 6.19 -17.44 21.92
N LEU A 187 5.76 -16.20 21.62
CA LEU A 187 4.71 -15.92 20.63
C LEU A 187 5.06 -16.43 19.21
N ASP A 188 6.28 -16.93 19.01
CA ASP A 188 6.77 -17.42 17.72
C ASP A 188 6.01 -18.63 17.20
N ASP A 189 5.49 -19.47 18.09
CA ASP A 189 4.73 -20.65 17.70
C ASP A 189 3.27 -20.35 17.34
N VAL A 190 2.79 -19.12 17.53
CA VAL A 190 1.37 -18.79 17.32
C VAL A 190 0.87 -19.12 15.90
N PRO A 191 1.55 -18.70 14.82
CA PRO A 191 1.11 -19.02 13.46
C PRO A 191 1.10 -20.52 13.17
N SER A 192 2.09 -21.26 13.68
CA SER A 192 2.23 -22.71 13.47
C SER A 192 1.30 -23.54 14.37
N LYS A 193 0.78 -23.00 15.47
CA LYS A 193 -0.16 -23.71 16.37
C LYS A 193 -1.62 -23.38 16.12
N PHE A 194 -1.95 -22.09 15.97
CA PHE A 194 -3.35 -21.63 15.90
C PHE A 194 -3.84 -21.36 14.48
N PHE A 195 -2.93 -21.24 13.51
CA PHE A 195 -3.24 -20.86 12.13
C PHE A 195 -2.57 -21.78 11.11
N VAL A 196 -2.45 -23.09 11.42
CA VAL A 196 -1.70 -24.07 10.61
C VAL A 196 -1.99 -23.93 9.10
N SER A 197 -3.25 -24.11 8.69
CA SER A 197 -3.64 -24.07 7.27
C SER A 197 -3.38 -22.71 6.62
N ILE A 198 -3.60 -21.62 7.36
CA ILE A 198 -3.36 -20.25 6.87
C ILE A 198 -1.87 -19.98 6.74
N ASN A 199 -1.07 -20.41 7.72
CA ASN A 199 0.36 -20.23 7.72
C ASN A 199 1.03 -21.04 6.59
N GLU A 200 0.55 -22.26 6.32
CA GLU A 200 1.06 -23.09 5.22
C GLU A 200 0.74 -22.50 3.84
N ILE A 201 -0.48 -22.01 3.62
CA ILE A 201 -0.79 -21.32 2.34
C ILE A 201 0.02 -20.02 2.22
N CYS A 202 0.18 -19.26 3.30
CA CYS A 202 1.01 -18.06 3.30
C CYS A 202 2.48 -18.36 3.01
N LYS A 203 3.07 -19.42 3.58
CA LYS A 203 4.45 -19.84 3.27
C LYS A 203 4.64 -20.20 1.79
N LYS A 204 3.63 -20.84 1.19
CA LYS A 204 3.64 -21.27 -0.21
C LYS A 204 3.55 -20.11 -1.19
N PHE A 205 2.83 -19.04 -0.82
CA PHE A 205 2.52 -17.93 -1.73
C PHE A 205 3.36 -16.67 -1.47
N LEU A 206 3.66 -16.33 -0.22
CA LEU A 206 4.19 -15.01 0.15
C LEU A 206 5.71 -14.97 0.19
N ILE A 207 6.24 -13.76 -0.01
CA ILE A 207 7.67 -13.46 0.16
C ILE A 207 7.98 -13.33 1.65
N SER A 208 9.21 -13.66 2.06
CA SER A 208 9.63 -13.82 3.46
C SER A 208 9.26 -12.66 4.39
N HIS A 209 9.44 -11.40 3.98
CA HIS A 209 9.12 -10.25 4.85
C HIS A 209 7.60 -10.02 4.98
N ILE A 210 6.81 -10.28 3.93
CA ILE A 210 5.33 -10.23 4.02
C ILE A 210 4.79 -11.42 4.82
N LEU A 211 5.41 -12.59 4.68
CA LEU A 211 5.09 -13.74 5.53
C LEU A 211 5.30 -13.38 7.00
N LEU A 212 6.46 -12.78 7.34
CA LEU A 212 6.74 -12.33 8.70
C LEU A 212 5.74 -11.27 9.17
N ALA A 213 5.42 -10.29 8.32
CA ALA A 213 4.43 -9.26 8.64
C ALA A 213 3.04 -9.86 8.93
N THR A 214 2.62 -10.83 8.11
CA THR A 214 1.35 -11.55 8.27
C THR A 214 1.35 -12.40 9.55
N GLN A 215 2.45 -13.09 9.84
CA GLN A 215 2.64 -13.84 11.08
C GLN A 215 2.60 -12.92 12.31
N ASN A 216 3.19 -11.73 12.23
CA ASN A 216 3.12 -10.75 13.32
C ASN A 216 1.67 -10.26 13.57
N GLN A 217 0.85 -10.09 12.52
CA GLN A 217 -0.59 -9.82 12.71
C GLN A 217 -1.29 -10.96 13.47
N MET A 218 -0.95 -12.22 13.18
CA MET A 218 -1.48 -13.38 13.91
C MET A 218 -1.01 -13.40 15.37
N LYS A 219 0.25 -13.06 15.65
CA LYS A 219 0.79 -12.98 17.02
C LYS A 219 0.07 -11.91 17.85
N HIS A 220 -0.16 -10.74 17.26
CA HIS A 220 -0.70 -9.59 17.98
C HIS A 220 -2.20 -9.67 18.28
N LEU A 221 -2.95 -10.59 17.66
CA LEU A 221 -4.38 -10.73 17.92
C LEU A 221 -4.68 -11.01 19.40
N PHE A 222 -3.76 -11.65 20.13
CA PHE A 222 -3.95 -12.07 21.52
C PHE A 222 -3.94 -10.90 22.52
N PHE A 223 -3.60 -9.70 22.07
CA PHE A 223 -3.71 -8.48 22.89
C PHE A 223 -5.08 -7.83 22.82
N TYR A 224 -6.01 -8.41 22.05
CA TYR A 224 -7.31 -7.83 21.79
C TYR A 224 -8.41 -8.82 22.05
N ASP A 225 -9.54 -8.31 22.52
CA ASP A 225 -10.79 -9.06 22.63
C ASP A 225 -11.84 -8.54 21.65
N ALA A 226 -12.72 -9.43 21.17
CA ALA A 226 -13.73 -9.11 20.17
C ALA A 226 -15.15 -9.41 20.67
N TYR A 227 -16.04 -8.45 20.45
CA TYR A 227 -17.43 -8.46 20.89
C TYR A 227 -18.33 -8.21 19.69
N LEU A 228 -19.41 -8.98 19.57
CA LEU A 228 -20.41 -8.75 18.53
C LEU A 228 -21.19 -7.48 18.88
N VAL A 229 -21.40 -6.62 17.88
CA VAL A 229 -22.16 -5.37 18.05
C VAL A 229 -23.39 -5.44 17.15
N ASP A 230 -24.53 -5.09 17.74
CA ASP A 230 -25.78 -4.98 17.00
C ASP A 230 -25.79 -3.70 16.16
N LYS A 231 -26.34 -3.78 14.94
CA LYS A 231 -26.38 -2.68 13.97
C LYS A 231 -27.11 -1.46 14.54
N ASP A 232 -28.15 -1.71 15.34
CA ASP A 232 -29.01 -0.67 15.91
C ASP A 232 -28.39 0.07 17.10
N THR A 233 -27.36 -0.51 17.74
CA THR A 233 -26.67 0.12 18.88
C THR A 233 -25.53 1.03 18.46
N ILE A 234 -25.24 1.12 17.16
CA ILE A 234 -24.17 1.97 16.61
C ILE A 234 -24.68 3.42 16.56
N GLN A 235 -24.92 4.02 17.73
CA GLN A 235 -25.06 5.47 17.85
C GLN A 235 -23.67 6.11 17.82
N GLN A 236 -23.50 7.13 16.98
CA GLN A 236 -22.36 8.06 16.85
C GLN A 236 -21.21 7.87 17.88
N VAL A 237 -20.38 6.84 17.72
CA VAL A 237 -19.06 6.77 18.38
C VAL A 237 -18.00 6.75 17.30
N ASP A 238 -18.04 7.78 16.45
CA ASP A 238 -16.87 8.10 15.65
C ASP A 238 -16.06 9.08 16.51
N ASN A 239 -15.16 8.53 17.33
CA ASN A 239 -14.07 9.32 17.88
C ASN A 239 -13.26 9.81 16.67
N THR A 240 -13.54 11.02 16.20
CA THR A 240 -12.61 11.73 15.33
C THR A 240 -11.39 12.01 16.18
N ASP A 241 -10.34 11.22 15.97
CA ASP A 241 -9.05 11.47 16.58
C ASP A 241 -8.58 12.88 16.22
N ASP A 242 -8.60 13.79 17.20
CA ASP A 242 -7.79 15.01 17.15
C ASP A 242 -6.32 14.63 17.44
N ASN A 243 -5.77 13.71 16.65
CA ASN A 243 -4.37 13.34 16.73
C ASN A 243 -3.53 14.49 16.15
N GLU A 244 -2.73 15.13 16.99
CA GLU A 244 -1.73 16.11 16.57
C GLU A 244 -0.52 15.42 15.92
N GLY A 245 -0.08 15.93 14.76
CA GLY A 245 1.09 15.41 14.04
C GLY A 245 0.76 14.39 12.95
N PHE A 246 1.76 13.59 12.57
CA PHE A 246 1.64 12.59 11.50
C PHE A 246 0.85 11.39 12.02
N GLN A 247 -0.43 11.29 11.62
CA GLN A 247 -1.30 10.15 11.96
C GLN A 247 -0.71 8.81 11.50
N GLU A 248 0.11 8.87 10.46
CA GLU A 248 0.89 7.77 9.91
C GLU A 248 1.88 7.09 10.87
N ASP A 249 2.31 7.81 11.91
CA ASP A 249 3.23 7.28 12.92
C ASP A 249 2.46 6.51 14.03
N ASP A 250 1.12 6.62 14.07
CA ASP A 250 0.23 5.87 14.98
C ASP A 250 -0.30 4.60 14.28
N TYR A 251 0.37 3.48 14.54
CA TYR A 251 0.06 2.16 13.96
C TYR A 251 -1.30 1.56 14.42
N ASP A 252 -1.86 2.09 15.50
CA ASP A 252 -3.16 1.72 16.06
C ASP A 252 -4.23 2.78 15.76
N ALA A 253 -3.93 3.80 14.95
CA ALA A 253 -4.91 4.82 14.57
C ALA A 253 -6.02 4.25 13.70
N THR A 254 -7.24 4.76 13.91
CA THR A 254 -8.34 4.54 12.99
C THR A 254 -8.05 5.26 11.68
N GLN A 255 -8.12 4.53 10.56
CA GLN A 255 -7.82 5.03 9.21
C GLN A 255 -9.10 5.32 8.41
N ILE A 256 -10.21 4.70 8.80
CA ILE A 256 -11.52 4.91 8.19
C ILE A 256 -12.61 4.68 9.24
N LEU A 257 -13.66 5.51 9.22
CA LEU A 257 -14.78 5.38 10.15
C LEU A 257 -15.70 4.23 9.78
N LEU A 258 -16.35 3.64 10.80
CA LEU A 258 -17.30 2.55 10.61
C LEU A 258 -18.49 3.01 9.75
N GLN A 259 -19.00 4.22 9.95
CA GLN A 259 -20.11 4.75 9.16
C GLN A 259 -19.76 4.87 7.67
N THR A 260 -18.52 5.28 7.37
CA THR A 260 -18.04 5.35 5.97
C THR A 260 -18.02 3.96 5.34
N ILE A 261 -17.54 2.95 6.06
CA ILE A 261 -17.57 1.54 5.61
C ILE A 261 -19.02 1.10 5.34
N ILE A 262 -19.93 1.35 6.30
CA ILE A 262 -21.34 0.92 6.22
C ILE A 262 -22.05 1.58 5.03
N ARG A 263 -21.88 2.88 4.84
CA ARG A 263 -22.48 3.63 3.71
C ARG A 263 -22.04 3.06 2.36
N LYS A 264 -20.78 2.61 2.26
CA LYS A 264 -20.20 2.09 1.01
C LYS A 264 -20.64 0.69 0.67
N ILE A 265 -20.68 -0.20 1.66
CA ILE A 265 -20.97 -1.62 1.44
C ILE A 265 -22.44 -1.86 1.11
N GLN A 266 -23.32 -0.87 1.30
CA GLN A 266 -24.78 -1.00 1.24
C GLN A 266 -25.25 -2.08 2.24
N ASN A 267 -26.06 -1.69 3.23
CA ASN A 267 -26.36 -2.51 4.42
C ASN A 267 -26.78 -3.98 4.17
N LEU A 268 -27.28 -4.29 2.97
CA LEU A 268 -27.68 -5.61 2.51
C LEU A 268 -26.54 -6.63 2.43
N LEU A 269 -25.28 -6.21 2.22
CA LEU A 269 -24.14 -7.13 2.12
C LEU A 269 -23.45 -7.41 3.46
N ILE A 270 -23.80 -6.69 4.53
CA ILE A 270 -23.13 -6.82 5.84
C ILE A 270 -23.78 -7.93 6.66
N VAL A 271 -23.00 -8.95 7.01
CA VAL A 271 -23.45 -10.10 7.82
C VAL A 271 -23.30 -9.82 9.31
N LYS A 272 -22.10 -9.45 9.77
CA LYS A 272 -21.81 -9.18 11.19
C LYS A 272 -20.82 -8.03 11.36
N ILE A 273 -20.96 -7.29 12.45
CA ILE A 273 -20.03 -6.23 12.88
C ILE A 273 -19.45 -6.62 14.24
N TRP A 274 -18.13 -6.62 14.33
CA TRP A 274 -17.39 -6.94 15.55
C TRP A 274 -16.61 -5.71 16.02
N LYS A 275 -16.74 -5.36 17.30
CA LYS A 275 -15.89 -4.39 17.98
C LYS A 275 -14.73 -5.12 18.65
N VAL A 276 -13.52 -4.69 18.36
CA VAL A 276 -12.28 -5.28 18.83
C VAL A 276 -11.57 -4.26 19.74
N ASN A 277 -11.46 -4.60 21.02
CA ASN A 277 -10.86 -3.74 22.05
C ASN A 277 -9.52 -4.32 22.51
N PRO A 278 -8.52 -3.48 22.81
CA PRO A 278 -7.32 -3.94 23.50
C PRO A 278 -7.65 -4.42 24.92
N GLU A 279 -6.98 -5.49 25.39
CA GLU A 279 -7.18 -6.05 26.74
C GLU A 279 -6.36 -5.32 27.81
N LEU A 280 -5.19 -4.79 27.44
CA LEU A 280 -4.16 -4.30 28.38
C LEU A 280 -3.84 -2.81 28.25
N SER A 281 -4.41 -2.12 27.27
CA SER A 281 -4.15 -0.71 27.00
C SER A 281 -5.45 0.08 26.85
N GLN A 282 -5.40 1.38 27.14
CA GLN A 282 -6.46 2.33 26.76
C GLN A 282 -6.36 2.73 25.27
N THR A 283 -5.86 1.85 24.40
CA THR A 283 -5.79 2.14 22.96
C THR A 283 -7.18 2.01 22.33
N LYS A 284 -7.31 2.50 21.09
CA LYS A 284 -8.60 2.69 20.43
C LYS A 284 -9.20 1.34 20.01
N SER A 285 -10.53 1.26 20.08
CA SER A 285 -11.27 0.10 19.59
C SER A 285 -11.39 0.16 18.08
N HIS A 286 -11.26 -0.99 17.40
CA HIS A 286 -11.49 -1.10 15.96
C HIS A 286 -12.76 -1.88 15.67
N PHE A 287 -13.34 -1.65 14.50
CA PHE A 287 -14.47 -2.43 14.02
C PHE A 287 -14.05 -3.28 12.83
N VAL A 288 -14.53 -4.52 12.79
CA VAL A 288 -14.39 -5.46 11.68
C VAL A 288 -15.79 -5.78 11.17
N VAL A 289 -16.03 -5.46 9.91
CA VAL A 289 -17.29 -5.68 9.20
C VAL A 289 -17.11 -6.88 8.28
N LEU A 290 -17.90 -7.94 8.51
CA LEU A 290 -17.92 -9.14 7.68
C LEU A 290 -19.03 -9.03 6.63
N MET A 291 -18.72 -9.40 5.40
CA MET A 291 -19.63 -9.33 4.25
C MET A 291 -20.11 -10.71 3.80
N ALA A 292 -21.21 -10.72 3.06
CA ALA A 292 -21.88 -11.92 2.56
C ALA A 292 -21.02 -12.72 1.56
N ASP A 293 -20.22 -12.01 0.76
CA ASP A 293 -19.26 -12.57 -0.21
C ASP A 293 -18.01 -13.20 0.43
N GLY A 294 -17.93 -13.21 1.77
CA GLY A 294 -16.78 -13.67 2.57
C GLY A 294 -15.69 -12.63 2.77
N SER A 295 -15.77 -11.45 2.14
CA SER A 295 -14.84 -10.35 2.36
C SER A 295 -14.99 -9.74 3.75
N PHE A 296 -14.00 -8.94 4.16
CA PHE A 296 -14.12 -8.10 5.35
C PHE A 296 -13.55 -6.70 5.11
N SER A 297 -14.02 -5.75 5.91
CA SER A 297 -13.43 -4.41 6.03
C SER A 297 -13.13 -4.12 7.50
N CYS A 298 -12.09 -3.34 7.76
CA CYS A 298 -11.70 -2.98 9.12
C CYS A 298 -11.35 -1.49 9.21
N THR A 299 -11.69 -0.86 10.34
CA THR A 299 -11.40 0.57 10.55
C THR A 299 -9.91 0.92 10.63
N CYS A 300 -9.02 -0.07 10.82
CA CYS A 300 -7.57 0.13 10.67
C CYS A 300 -7.10 0.22 9.22
N ASN A 301 -7.96 -0.16 8.26
CA ASN A 301 -7.76 -0.18 6.82
C ASN A 301 -6.50 -0.89 6.26
N LEU A 302 -5.79 -1.69 7.08
CA LEU A 302 -4.54 -2.36 6.67
C LEU A 302 -4.70 -3.25 5.41
N LEU A 303 -5.87 -3.88 5.26
CA LEU A 303 -6.18 -4.72 4.10
C LEU A 303 -6.17 -3.91 2.79
N ILE A 304 -6.61 -2.65 2.83
CA ILE A 304 -6.68 -1.77 1.67
C ILE A 304 -5.37 -1.00 1.49
N SER A 305 -4.83 -0.40 2.55
CA SER A 305 -3.64 0.45 2.48
C SER A 305 -2.35 -0.35 2.24
N TYR A 306 -2.22 -1.53 2.85
CA TYR A 306 -1.02 -2.39 2.77
C TYR A 306 -1.26 -3.69 2.00
N GLY A 307 -2.50 -4.19 1.94
CA GLY A 307 -2.82 -5.41 1.19
C GLY A 307 -2.70 -6.71 1.98
N ILE A 308 -2.68 -6.67 3.32
CA ILE A 308 -2.70 -7.88 4.17
C ILE A 308 -3.79 -7.79 5.25
N PRO A 309 -4.37 -8.92 5.70
CA PRO A 309 -5.31 -8.92 6.81
C PRO A 309 -4.69 -8.45 8.13
N CYS A 310 -5.44 -7.67 8.90
CA CYS A 310 -4.99 -7.10 10.17
C CYS A 310 -5.19 -8.06 11.36
N ARG A 311 -4.48 -7.78 12.46
CA ARG A 311 -4.64 -8.45 13.76
C ARG A 311 -6.09 -8.50 14.26
N TYR A 312 -6.87 -7.44 14.01
CA TYR A 312 -8.29 -7.37 14.41
C TYR A 312 -9.14 -8.40 13.66
N PHE A 313 -8.89 -8.59 12.37
CA PHE A 313 -9.53 -9.64 11.58
C PHE A 313 -9.14 -11.02 12.10
N TYR A 314 -7.86 -11.29 12.36
CA TYR A 314 -7.44 -12.59 12.92
C TYR A 314 -8.07 -12.87 14.30
N ARG A 315 -8.34 -11.84 15.11
CA ARG A 315 -9.09 -11.99 16.36
C ARG A 315 -10.54 -12.42 16.10
N VAL A 316 -11.22 -11.77 15.15
CA VAL A 316 -12.59 -12.11 14.75
C VAL A 316 -12.67 -13.48 14.08
N LEU A 317 -11.66 -13.85 13.28
CA LEU A 317 -11.56 -15.15 12.62
C LEU A 317 -11.55 -16.32 13.62
N ARG A 318 -11.02 -16.10 14.82
CA ARG A 318 -11.05 -17.08 15.92
C ARG A 318 -12.35 -17.09 16.74
N LYS A 319 -13.26 -16.14 16.51
CA LYS A 319 -14.53 -16.02 17.24
C LYS A 319 -15.77 -16.22 16.37
N SER A 320 -15.65 -16.07 15.05
CA SER A 320 -16.77 -16.09 14.13
C SER A 320 -16.62 -17.17 13.07
N SER A 321 -17.60 -18.07 12.98
CA SER A 321 -17.74 -19.06 11.91
C SER A 321 -17.92 -18.45 10.52
N GLN A 322 -18.40 -17.21 10.45
CA GLN A 322 -18.62 -16.45 9.22
C GLN A 322 -17.38 -15.72 8.73
N ALA A 323 -16.38 -15.53 9.58
CA ALA A 323 -15.10 -15.00 9.12
C ALA A 323 -14.38 -16.09 8.34
N LYS A 324 -14.03 -15.81 7.08
CA LYS A 324 -13.38 -16.73 6.17
C LYS A 324 -12.06 -16.14 5.71
N PHE A 325 -11.02 -16.97 5.61
CA PHE A 325 -9.74 -16.59 5.04
C PHE A 325 -9.57 -17.27 3.68
N HIS A 326 -9.13 -16.50 2.68
CA HIS A 326 -8.67 -17.01 1.40
C HIS A 326 -7.40 -16.25 1.00
N ILE A 327 -6.50 -16.87 0.23
CA ILE A 327 -5.22 -16.25 -0.13
C ILE A 327 -5.40 -14.96 -0.96
N SER A 328 -6.51 -14.84 -1.71
CA SER A 328 -6.87 -13.63 -2.46
C SER A 328 -7.12 -12.41 -1.58
N LEU A 329 -7.37 -12.59 -0.27
CA LEU A 329 -7.40 -11.47 0.68
C LEU A 329 -6.04 -10.77 0.77
N ILE A 330 -4.94 -11.45 0.48
CA ILE A 330 -3.61 -10.82 0.38
C ILE A 330 -3.39 -10.33 -1.05
N ASN A 331 -2.98 -9.07 -1.22
CA ASN A 331 -2.72 -8.51 -2.54
C ASN A 331 -1.66 -9.35 -3.28
N GLN A 332 -1.99 -9.79 -4.51
CA GLN A 332 -1.17 -10.68 -5.32
C GLN A 332 0.25 -10.15 -5.53
N ARG A 333 0.48 -8.82 -5.52
CA ARG A 333 1.82 -8.22 -5.62
C ARG A 333 2.82 -8.75 -4.58
N TRP A 334 2.34 -9.25 -3.44
CA TRP A 334 3.15 -9.79 -2.35
C TRP A 334 3.51 -11.26 -2.54
N TYR A 335 3.00 -11.88 -3.60
CA TYR A 335 3.29 -13.25 -3.90
C TYR A 335 4.71 -13.38 -4.46
N GLN A 336 5.30 -14.55 -4.24
CA GLN A 336 6.56 -14.93 -4.84
C GLN A 336 6.45 -14.86 -6.37
N ASP A 337 7.56 -14.53 -7.03
CA ASP A 337 7.64 -14.39 -8.48
C ASP A 337 7.10 -15.60 -9.24
N SER A 338 7.27 -16.81 -8.68
CA SER A 338 6.76 -18.07 -9.24
C SER A 338 5.24 -18.23 -9.19
N LYS A 339 4.53 -17.38 -8.44
CA LYS A 339 3.09 -17.45 -8.18
C LYS A 339 2.29 -16.32 -8.81
N LEU A 340 2.94 -15.37 -9.48
CA LEU A 340 2.29 -14.20 -10.08
C LEU A 340 1.66 -14.45 -11.45
N ASN A 341 2.00 -15.54 -12.12
CA ASN A 341 1.43 -15.91 -13.43
C ASN A 341 0.34 -16.99 -13.31
N ILE A 342 -0.12 -17.29 -12.09
CA ILE A 342 -1.20 -18.25 -11.86
C ILE A 342 -2.50 -17.59 -12.30
N ASP A 343 -3.34 -18.31 -13.06
CA ASP A 343 -4.63 -17.79 -13.51
C ASP A 343 -5.53 -17.49 -12.28
N ASP A 344 -6.26 -16.38 -12.31
CA ASP A 344 -7.17 -16.00 -11.21
C ASP A 344 -8.20 -17.10 -10.93
N LYS A 345 -8.56 -17.88 -11.96
CA LYS A 345 -9.42 -19.07 -11.84
C LYS A 345 -8.76 -20.19 -11.02
N GLU A 346 -7.47 -20.41 -11.18
CA GLU A 346 -6.73 -21.40 -10.37
C GLU A 346 -6.59 -20.93 -8.91
N ILE A 347 -6.44 -19.62 -8.69
CA ILE A 347 -6.42 -19.04 -7.34
C ILE A 347 -7.80 -19.16 -6.68
N ALA A 348 -8.89 -18.94 -7.43
CA ALA A 348 -10.26 -19.04 -6.91
C ALA A 348 -10.65 -20.47 -6.49
N LEU A 349 -9.99 -21.49 -7.04
CA LEU A 349 -10.19 -22.90 -6.64
C LEU A 349 -9.46 -23.29 -5.35
N LEU A 350 -8.65 -22.40 -4.77
CA LEU A 350 -7.96 -22.68 -3.52
C LEU A 350 -8.92 -22.69 -2.33
N ASN A 351 -8.55 -23.46 -1.31
CA ASN A 351 -9.41 -23.69 -0.15
C ASN A 351 -9.71 -22.39 0.61
N ILE A 352 -10.99 -22.17 0.88
CA ILE A 352 -11.47 -21.17 1.84
C ILE A 352 -11.31 -21.75 3.25
N ILE A 353 -10.58 -21.06 4.11
CA ILE A 353 -10.20 -21.52 5.45
C ILE A 353 -11.09 -20.85 6.50
N SER A 354 -11.71 -21.65 7.36
CA SER A 354 -12.44 -21.21 8.55
C SER A 354 -11.76 -21.79 9.79
N ILE A 355 -11.71 -21.05 10.90
CA ILE A 355 -11.13 -21.55 12.17
C ILE A 355 -12.21 -22.04 13.12
N VAL A 356 -13.38 -21.39 13.11
CA VAL A 356 -14.53 -21.77 13.91
C VAL A 356 -15.51 -22.51 13.02
N GLU A 357 -15.90 -23.72 13.43
CA GLU A 357 -16.93 -24.52 12.77
C GLU A 357 -18.31 -24.18 13.34
N ASP A 358 -19.32 -24.04 12.48
CA ASP A 358 -20.72 -23.90 12.91
C ASP A 358 -21.37 -25.29 12.97
N HIS A 359 -21.44 -25.88 14.17
CA HIS A 359 -22.13 -27.16 14.37
C HIS A 359 -23.67 -27.06 14.25
N ASN A 360 -24.23 -25.86 14.05
CA ASN A 360 -25.68 -25.60 14.01
C ASN A 360 -26.23 -25.12 12.65
N SER A 361 -25.45 -25.17 11.57
CA SER A 361 -25.96 -24.74 10.25
C SER A 361 -26.62 -25.91 9.49
N SER A 362 -27.92 -26.09 9.74
CA SER A 362 -28.80 -26.75 8.77
C SER A 362 -28.84 -25.87 7.52
N ALA A 363 -28.32 -26.38 6.39
CA ALA A 363 -28.54 -25.92 5.02
C ALA A 363 -28.95 -24.44 4.86
N VAL A 364 -28.03 -23.50 5.08
CA VAL A 364 -28.20 -22.13 4.60
C VAL A 364 -27.46 -22.02 3.27
N ILE A 365 -28.20 -21.64 2.24
CA ILE A 365 -27.79 -21.44 0.86
C ILE A 365 -26.40 -20.79 0.84
N HIS A 366 -25.42 -21.49 0.26
CA HIS A 366 -24.13 -20.89 -0.08
C HIS A 366 -24.39 -19.75 -1.08
N GLU A 367 -24.51 -18.52 -0.60
CA GLU A 367 -24.06 -17.40 -1.42
C GLU A 367 -22.59 -17.68 -1.75
N GLU A 368 -22.29 -17.68 -3.04
CA GLU A 368 -21.00 -18.09 -3.57
C GLU A 368 -19.91 -17.16 -3.01
N ILE A 369 -19.10 -17.67 -2.07
CA ILE A 369 -18.00 -16.91 -1.46
C ILE A 369 -16.98 -16.63 -2.57
N ASN A 370 -16.96 -15.39 -3.05
CA ASN A 370 -16.16 -14.98 -4.21
C ASN A 370 -15.25 -13.78 -3.91
N PHE A 371 -15.37 -13.18 -2.72
CA PHE A 371 -14.60 -12.01 -2.31
C PHE A 371 -14.69 -10.81 -3.27
N ASN A 372 -15.78 -10.66 -4.04
CA ASN A 372 -15.91 -9.63 -5.06
C ASN A 372 -15.66 -8.21 -4.54
N TYR A 373 -16.02 -7.91 -3.28
CA TYR A 373 -15.79 -6.57 -2.71
C TYR A 373 -14.30 -6.21 -2.72
N ILE A 374 -13.41 -7.11 -2.30
CA ILE A 374 -11.98 -6.80 -2.25
C ILE A 374 -11.39 -6.65 -3.65
N HIS A 375 -11.92 -7.38 -4.63
CA HIS A 375 -11.54 -7.24 -6.03
C HIS A 375 -11.96 -5.87 -6.57
N HIS A 376 -13.21 -5.45 -6.34
CA HIS A 376 -13.70 -4.13 -6.73
C HIS A 376 -12.93 -2.97 -6.11
N VAL A 377 -12.56 -3.06 -4.82
CA VAL A 377 -11.74 -2.03 -4.16
C VAL A 377 -10.33 -1.96 -4.74
N ARG A 378 -9.83 -3.06 -5.32
CA ARG A 378 -8.51 -3.16 -5.94
C ARG A 378 -8.52 -2.88 -7.45
N ASP A 379 -9.68 -2.82 -8.09
CA ASP A 379 -9.87 -2.96 -9.55
C ASP A 379 -9.63 -1.69 -10.38
N GLU A 380 -8.68 -0.85 -9.97
CA GLU A 380 -7.87 -0.08 -10.91
C GLU A 380 -6.44 -0.60 -10.95
N GLN A 381 -6.25 -1.93 -11.03
CA GLN A 381 -4.97 -2.46 -11.49
C GLN A 381 -4.75 -2.01 -12.94
N VAL A 382 -4.01 -0.90 -13.11
CA VAL A 382 -3.67 -0.25 -14.40
C VAL A 382 -2.90 -1.18 -15.36
N TYR A 383 -2.64 -2.44 -14.99
CA TYR A 383 -1.93 -3.46 -15.76
C TYR A 383 -2.84 -4.51 -16.41
N THR A 384 -3.69 -4.06 -17.33
CA THR A 384 -4.54 -4.95 -18.15
C THR A 384 -3.74 -6.06 -18.88
N LYS A 385 -4.37 -7.20 -19.17
CA LYS A 385 -3.78 -8.30 -19.99
C LYS A 385 -3.17 -7.81 -21.31
N LYS A 386 -3.75 -6.76 -21.92
CA LYS A 386 -3.22 -6.11 -23.12
C LYS A 386 -1.87 -5.43 -22.87
N LEU A 387 -1.72 -4.76 -21.73
CA LEU A 387 -0.44 -4.18 -21.31
C LEU A 387 0.59 -5.24 -20.97
N GLN A 388 0.18 -6.37 -20.35
CA GLN A 388 1.03 -7.52 -20.07
C GLN A 388 1.73 -8.08 -21.32
N VAL A 389 0.97 -8.25 -22.41
CA VAL A 389 1.49 -8.76 -23.68
C VAL A 389 2.48 -7.76 -24.31
N ILE A 390 2.11 -6.49 -24.42
CA ILE A 390 2.96 -5.44 -25.04
C ILE A 390 4.29 -5.32 -24.31
N ILE A 391 4.25 -5.45 -22.99
CA ILE A 391 5.38 -5.22 -22.13
C ILE A 391 6.29 -6.44 -22.05
N SER A 392 5.72 -7.65 -21.96
CA SER A 392 6.52 -8.88 -22.00
C SER A 392 7.34 -8.97 -23.29
N ALA A 393 6.80 -8.51 -24.43
CA ALA A 393 7.55 -8.38 -25.68
C ALA A 393 8.71 -7.39 -25.57
N LYS A 394 8.48 -6.19 -25.00
CA LYS A 394 9.53 -5.18 -24.78
C LYS A 394 10.64 -5.66 -23.81
N LEU A 395 10.28 -6.45 -22.79
CA LEU A 395 11.24 -7.02 -21.84
C LEU A 395 12.11 -8.10 -22.46
N LYS A 396 11.51 -9.02 -23.24
CA LYS A 396 12.25 -10.04 -23.99
C LYS A 396 13.24 -9.39 -24.96
N TYR A 397 12.79 -8.38 -25.70
CA TYR A 397 13.64 -7.60 -26.60
C TYR A 397 14.80 -6.92 -25.85
N GLY A 398 14.50 -6.23 -24.75
CA GLY A 398 15.50 -5.52 -23.98
C GLY A 398 16.58 -6.43 -23.37
N LYS A 399 16.19 -7.62 -22.87
CA LYS A 399 17.16 -8.63 -22.37
C LYS A 399 18.04 -9.16 -23.50
N ALA A 400 17.46 -9.51 -24.64
CA ALA A 400 18.20 -9.96 -25.81
C ALA A 400 19.23 -8.91 -26.25
N PHE A 401 18.80 -7.64 -26.38
CA PHE A 401 19.67 -6.53 -26.74
C PHE A 401 20.81 -6.31 -25.73
N GLY A 402 20.54 -6.47 -24.43
CA GLY A 402 21.56 -6.41 -23.39
C GLY A 402 22.63 -7.49 -23.51
N PHE A 403 22.23 -8.73 -23.85
CA PHE A 403 23.18 -9.81 -24.13
C PHE A 403 23.99 -9.55 -25.38
N THR A 404 23.36 -9.08 -26.47
CA THR A 404 24.05 -8.72 -27.71
C THR A 404 25.13 -7.66 -27.47
N LYS A 405 24.82 -6.61 -26.68
CA LYS A 405 25.79 -5.57 -26.35
C LYS A 405 26.98 -6.11 -25.55
N LYS A 406 26.73 -6.97 -24.55
CA LYS A 406 27.80 -7.60 -23.77
C LYS A 406 28.67 -8.53 -24.62
N ALA A 407 28.05 -9.29 -25.53
CA ALA A 407 28.77 -10.14 -26.46
C ALA A 407 29.67 -9.29 -27.37
N LEU A 408 29.15 -8.21 -27.95
CA LEU A 408 29.92 -7.27 -28.76
C LEU A 408 31.09 -6.64 -27.98
N ASP A 409 30.87 -6.18 -26.75
CA ASP A 409 31.93 -5.60 -25.91
C ASP A 409 33.05 -6.63 -25.61
N LEU A 410 32.70 -7.90 -25.41
CA LEU A 410 33.67 -8.98 -25.20
C LEU A 410 34.42 -9.31 -26.49
N THR A 411 33.69 -9.42 -27.59
CA THR A 411 34.25 -9.67 -28.92
C THR A 411 35.22 -8.57 -29.34
N GLN A 412 34.93 -7.31 -29.03
CA GLN A 412 35.84 -6.20 -29.28
C GLN A 412 37.12 -6.28 -28.45
N LYS A 413 37.04 -6.74 -27.20
CA LYS A 413 38.22 -6.88 -26.32
C LYS A 413 39.11 -8.07 -26.70
N LEU A 414 38.52 -9.12 -27.25
CA LEU A 414 39.20 -10.37 -27.62
C LEU A 414 39.48 -10.49 -29.13
N ASP A 415 39.05 -9.51 -29.91
CA ASP A 415 39.15 -9.43 -31.39
C ASP A 415 38.59 -10.65 -32.15
N CYS A 416 37.48 -11.23 -31.65
CA CYS A 416 36.90 -12.47 -32.18
C CYS A 416 35.62 -12.26 -33.01
N TYR A 417 35.55 -11.19 -33.83
CA TYR A 417 34.33 -10.79 -34.55
C TYR A 417 33.75 -11.87 -35.47
N ASN A 418 34.60 -12.67 -36.10
CA ASN A 418 34.17 -13.71 -37.03
C ASN A 418 33.36 -14.82 -36.33
N GLU A 419 33.70 -15.15 -35.09
CA GLU A 419 32.97 -16.16 -34.30
C GLU A 419 31.58 -15.67 -33.93
N LEU A 420 31.47 -14.43 -33.44
CA LEU A 420 30.18 -13.82 -33.10
C LEU A 420 29.29 -13.66 -34.33
N ASN A 421 29.86 -13.19 -35.45
CA ASN A 421 29.12 -13.05 -36.70
C ASN A 421 28.61 -14.40 -37.22
N GLY A 422 29.42 -15.46 -37.15
CA GLY A 422 29.00 -16.81 -37.53
C GLY A 422 27.83 -17.32 -36.68
N LEU A 423 27.89 -17.15 -35.35
CA LEU A 423 26.80 -17.54 -34.45
C LEU A 423 25.50 -16.77 -34.71
N LEU A 424 25.60 -15.46 -34.93
CA LEU A 424 24.44 -14.63 -35.25
C LEU A 424 23.82 -15.01 -36.60
N GLN A 425 24.65 -15.32 -37.60
CA GLN A 425 24.18 -15.69 -38.91
C GLN A 425 23.45 -17.04 -38.91
N ILE A 426 23.99 -18.05 -38.22
CA ILE A 426 23.30 -19.34 -38.01
C ILE A 426 21.93 -19.12 -37.36
N TYR A 427 21.89 -18.33 -36.28
CA TYR A 427 20.64 -18.04 -35.58
C TYR A 427 19.62 -17.31 -36.47
N ILE A 428 20.08 -16.35 -37.29
CA ILE A 428 19.20 -15.62 -38.22
C ILE A 428 18.62 -16.57 -39.26
N GLU A 429 19.45 -17.42 -39.86
CA GLU A 429 19.02 -18.37 -40.90
C GLU A 429 18.01 -19.39 -40.34
N GLU A 430 18.26 -19.95 -39.14
CA GLU A 430 17.33 -20.85 -38.45
C GLU A 430 15.98 -20.17 -38.18
N LYS A 431 15.98 -18.93 -37.68
CA LYS A 431 14.74 -18.22 -37.35
C LYS A 431 13.98 -17.70 -38.57
N GLN A 432 14.68 -17.35 -39.66
CA GLN A 432 14.03 -17.03 -40.92
C GLN A 432 13.32 -18.25 -41.53
N GLN A 433 13.91 -19.45 -41.41
CA GLN A 433 13.23 -20.68 -41.84
C GLN A 433 12.00 -21.00 -40.98
N GLU A 434 12.07 -20.87 -39.65
CA GLU A 434 10.91 -21.03 -38.77
C GLU A 434 9.76 -20.06 -39.09
N LEU A 435 10.07 -18.85 -39.54
CA LEU A 435 9.09 -17.83 -39.94
C LEU A 435 8.45 -18.08 -41.31
N LEU A 436 9.07 -18.89 -42.16
CA LEU A 436 8.55 -19.27 -43.47
C LEU A 436 7.71 -20.57 -43.41
N CYS A 437 7.91 -21.38 -42.37
CA CYS A 437 7.19 -22.64 -42.13
C CYS A 437 5.98 -22.53 -41.19
N ASN A 438 5.77 -21.37 -40.54
CA ASN A 438 4.57 -21.01 -39.77
C ASN A 438 3.78 -19.94 -40.52
#